data_AF-A0A2L2Z2F8-F1
#
_entry.id   AF-A0A2L2Z2F8-F1
#
_cell.length_a   1.000
_cell.length_b   1.000
_cell.length_c   1.000
_cell.angle_alpha   90.00
_cell.angle_beta   90.00
_cell.angle_gamma   90.00
#
_symmetry.space_group_name_H-M   'P 1'
#
loop_
_entity.id
_entity.type
_entity.pdbx_description
1 polymer ?
#
loop_
_entity_poly.entity_id
_entity_poly.type
_entity_poly.pdbx_seq_one_letter_code
_entity_poly.pdbx_strand_id
1 'polypeptide(L)' 'KRCTLLKGCHIKSHAWLESCIIGWKSVVGKWVRMENTTVLGEDVIVKDELFVNGGKVLPHKAISESVSEPQIIM' A
#
# COMPACT_ATOMS: atom_id res chain seq x y z
N LYS A 1 4.91 10.30 -9.79
CA LYS A 1 5.21 8.91 -10.27
C LYS A 1 6.60 8.41 -9.84
N ARG A 2 6.85 8.19 -8.54
CA ARG A 2 8.08 7.60 -8.00
C ARG A 2 7.71 6.43 -7.11
N CYS A 3 7.84 5.20 -7.59
CA CYS A 3 7.41 4.03 -6.82
C CYS A 3 8.46 2.94 -6.91
N THR A 4 8.69 2.26 -5.79
CA THR A 4 9.58 1.10 -5.72
C THR A 4 8.73 -0.11 -5.38
N LEU A 5 8.85 -1.15 -6.19
CA LEU A 5 8.11 -2.39 -6.02
C LEU A 5 9.10 -3.51 -5.75
N LEU A 6 8.96 -4.16 -4.60
CA LEU A 6 9.85 -5.24 -4.20
C LEU A 6 9.35 -6.60 -4.73
N LYS A 7 10.23 -7.59 -4.70
CA LYS A 7 9.98 -8.89 -5.33
C LYS A 7 8.70 -9.56 -4.78
N GLY A 8 7.89 -10.08 -5.69
CA GLY A 8 6.69 -10.86 -5.35
C GLY A 8 5.47 -10.02 -4.99
N CYS A 9 5.52 -8.69 -5.06
CA CYS A 9 4.33 -7.88 -4.86
C CYS A 9 3.33 -8.06 -6.02
N HIS A 10 2.04 -7.91 -5.73
CA HIS A 10 0.97 -8.00 -6.71
C HIS A 10 0.07 -6.76 -6.65
N ILE A 11 -0.05 -6.03 -7.75
CA ILE A 11 -0.90 -4.83 -7.87
C ILE A 11 -2.08 -5.19 -8.76
N LYS A 12 -3.30 -5.13 -8.22
CA LYS A 12 -4.50 -5.41 -8.99
C LYS A 12 -4.91 -4.21 -9.86
N SER A 13 -5.88 -4.45 -10.75
CA SER A 13 -6.34 -3.49 -11.75
C SER A 13 -6.81 -2.16 -11.17
N HIS A 14 -6.60 -1.08 -11.93
CA HIS A 14 -7.04 0.29 -11.61
C HIS A 14 -6.48 0.87 -10.30
N ALA A 15 -5.41 0.30 -9.74
CA ALA A 15 -4.70 0.92 -8.63
C ALA A 15 -3.87 2.12 -9.11
N TRP A 16 -3.83 3.17 -8.30
CA TRP A 16 -3.01 4.37 -8.49
C TRP A 16 -1.92 4.42 -7.41
N LEU A 17 -0.66 4.41 -7.84
CA LEU A 17 0.50 4.41 -6.95
C LEU A 17 1.37 5.63 -7.22
N GLU A 18 1.58 6.47 -6.21
CA GLU A 18 2.46 7.63 -6.29
C GLU A 18 3.27 7.82 -5.01
N SER A 19 4.59 7.98 -5.16
CA SER A 19 5.50 8.20 -4.04
C SER A 19 5.34 7.12 -2.98
N CYS A 20 5.52 5.85 -3.35
CA CYS A 20 5.32 4.73 -2.43
C CYS A 20 6.33 3.59 -2.61
N ILE A 21 6.50 2.80 -1.55
CA ILE A 21 7.34 1.61 -1.51
C ILE A 21 6.43 0.42 -1.16
N ILE A 22 6.32 -0.53 -2.09
CA ILE A 22 5.53 -1.74 -1.91
C ILE A 22 6.46 -2.87 -1.48
N GLY A 23 6.21 -3.40 -0.29
CA GLY A 23 6.99 -4.46 0.34
C GLY A 23 6.99 -5.78 -0.42
N TRP A 24 7.88 -6.70 -0.01
CA TRP A 24 7.94 -8.04 -0.58
C TRP A 24 6.61 -8.78 -0.37
N LYS A 25 6.17 -9.55 -1.38
CA LYS A 25 4.94 -10.36 -1.32
C LYS A 25 3.65 -9.58 -0.96
N SER A 26 3.68 -8.25 -0.94
CA SER A 26 2.50 -7.45 -0.62
C SER A 26 1.48 -7.48 -1.75
N VAL A 27 0.20 -7.36 -1.42
CA VAL A 27 -0.90 -7.30 -2.39
C VAL A 27 -1.60 -5.96 -2.27
N VAL A 28 -1.69 -5.23 -3.37
CA VAL A 28 -2.47 -4.00 -3.50
C VAL A 28 -3.77 -4.31 -4.23
N GLY A 29 -4.89 -4.02 -3.58
CA GLY A 29 -6.23 -4.23 -4.10
C GLY A 29 -6.58 -3.42 -5.36
N LYS A 30 -7.73 -3.73 -5.96
CA LYS A 30 -8.27 -2.98 -7.11
C LYS A 30 -8.70 -1.60 -6.67
N TRP A 31 -8.59 -0.60 -7.55
CA TRP A 31 -9.05 0.77 -7.27
C TRP A 31 -8.44 1.41 -6.01
N VAL A 32 -7.29 0.90 -5.56
CA VAL A 32 -6.56 1.47 -4.42
C VAL A 32 -5.77 2.69 -4.87
N ARG A 33 -5.80 3.77 -4.09
CA ARG A 33 -4.98 4.96 -4.33
C ARG A 33 -3.98 5.13 -3.19
N MET A 34 -2.69 5.11 -3.49
CA MET A 34 -1.62 5.27 -2.50
C MET A 34 -0.74 6.48 -2.85
N GLU A 35 -0.59 7.40 -1.88
CA GLU A 35 0.09 8.69 -2.07
C GLU A 35 0.97 9.07 -0.85
N ASN A 36 1.70 10.18 -0.97
CA ASN A 36 2.50 10.83 0.09
C ASN A 36 3.46 9.93 0.91
N THR A 37 4.36 9.19 0.25
CA THR A 37 5.38 8.37 0.93
C THR A 37 4.74 7.27 1.78
N THR A 38 3.88 6.47 1.14
CA THR A 38 3.33 5.26 1.75
C THR A 38 4.33 4.10 1.63
N VAL A 39 4.58 3.40 2.73
CA VAL A 39 5.53 2.27 2.80
C VAL A 39 4.82 1.05 3.35
N LEU A 40 4.86 -0.05 2.60
CA LEU A 40 4.35 -1.35 3.03
C LEU A 40 5.51 -2.26 3.46
N GLY A 41 5.37 -2.94 4.60
CA GLY A 41 6.24 -4.03 5.01
C GLY A 41 6.04 -5.31 4.18
N GLU A 42 6.75 -6.38 4.53
CA GLU A 42 6.57 -7.69 3.89
C GLU A 42 5.14 -8.21 4.12
N ASP A 43 4.55 -8.83 3.09
CA ASP A 43 3.29 -9.58 3.18
C ASP A 43 2.11 -8.72 3.71
N VAL A 44 2.07 -7.47 3.29
CA VAL A 44 0.94 -6.56 3.56
C VAL A 44 -0.14 -6.70 2.50
N ILE A 45 -1.40 -6.78 2.93
CA ILE A 45 -2.57 -6.86 2.06
C ILE A 45 -3.39 -5.58 2.16
N VAL A 46 -3.47 -4.80 1.10
CA VAL A 46 -4.37 -3.66 0.99
C VAL A 46 -5.65 -4.14 0.28
N LYS A 47 -6.81 -4.03 0.95
CA LYS A 47 -8.09 -4.38 0.33
C LYS A 47 -8.44 -3.45 -0.83
N ASP A 48 -9.38 -3.90 -1.66
CA ASP A 48 -9.86 -3.14 -2.81
C ASP A 48 -10.55 -1.84 -2.34
N GLU A 49 -10.53 -0.80 -3.18
CA GLU A 49 -11.22 0.50 -3.00
C GLU A 49 -10.76 1.35 -1.80
N LEU A 50 -9.48 1.23 -1.43
CA LEU A 50 -8.91 2.01 -0.32
C LEU A 50 -8.06 3.20 -0.77
N PHE A 51 -8.11 4.27 0.02
CA PHE A 51 -7.19 5.39 -0.07
C PHE A 51 -6.14 5.31 1.04
N VAL A 52 -4.86 5.42 0.71
CA VAL A 52 -3.74 5.39 1.67
C VAL A 52 -2.83 6.59 1.45
N ASN A 53 -2.80 7.49 2.42
CA ASN A 53 -2.06 8.74 2.36
C ASN A 53 -0.95 8.76 3.42
N GLY A 54 0.29 8.49 3.01
CA GLY A 54 1.46 8.48 3.91
C GLY A 54 1.44 7.40 4.99
N GLY A 55 0.79 6.27 4.72
CA GLY A 55 0.73 5.15 5.65
C GLY A 55 2.06 4.40 5.74
N LYS A 56 2.52 4.08 6.96
CA LYS A 56 3.65 3.18 7.20
C LYS A 56 3.14 1.90 7.83
N VAL A 57 3.18 0.81 7.09
CA VAL A 57 2.48 -0.42 7.45
C VAL A 57 3.49 -1.48 7.87
N LEU A 58 3.36 -2.02 9.06
CA LEU A 58 4.21 -3.11 9.53
C LEU A 58 3.97 -4.41 8.74
N PRO A 59 4.95 -5.33 8.72
CA PRO A 59 4.80 -6.62 8.04
C PRO A 59 3.62 -7.45 8.55
N HIS A 60 3.09 -8.32 7.67
CA HIS A 60 2.00 -9.25 7.97
C HIS A 60 0.70 -8.59 8.43
N LYS A 61 0.36 -7.45 7.81
CA LYS A 61 -0.85 -6.69 8.11
C LYS A 61 -1.82 -6.65 6.94
N ALA A 62 -3.09 -6.52 7.26
CA ALA A 62 -4.13 -6.26 6.28
C ALA A 62 -4.79 -4.91 6.55
N ILE A 63 -4.85 -4.05 5.54
CA ILE A 63 -5.56 -2.77 5.59
C ILE A 63 -6.95 -3.00 5.00
N SER A 64 -7.98 -2.75 5.80
CA SER A 64 -9.38 -2.79 5.38
C SER A 64 -10.09 -1.44 5.40
N GLU A 65 -9.40 -0.39 5.82
CA GLU A 65 -9.96 0.95 5.98
C GLU A 65 -9.03 1.99 5.34
N SER A 66 -9.60 3.09 4.89
CA SER A 66 -8.81 4.16 4.26
C SER A 66 -8.02 4.93 5.31
N VAL A 67 -6.79 5.29 4.97
CA VAL A 67 -5.86 6.07 5.77
C VAL A 67 -5.76 7.45 5.13
N SER A 68 -6.53 8.42 5.64
CA SER A 68 -6.55 9.79 5.13
C SER A 68 -5.37 10.63 5.61
N GLU A 69 -4.80 10.30 6.77
CA GLU A 69 -3.69 11.01 7.39
C GLU A 69 -2.48 10.10 7.60
N PRO A 70 -1.25 10.62 7.49
CA PRO A 70 -0.03 9.85 7.70
C PRO A 70 0.01 9.24 9.11
N GLN A 71 0.07 7.91 9.18
CA GLN A 71 0.13 7.17 10.43
C GLN A 71 0.91 5.87 10.29
N ILE A 72 1.31 5.30 11.42
CA ILE A 72 1.93 3.98 11.50
C ILE A 72 0.84 2.96 11.83
N ILE A 73 0.66 1.96 10.97
CA ILE A 73 -0.29 0.87 11.14
C ILE A 73 0.48 -0.31 11.72
N MET A 74 0.13 -0.67 12.96
CA MET A 74 0.87 -1.64 13.77
C MET A 74 0.37 -3.08 13.69
#